data_AF-A0A530GKZ0-F1
#
_entry.id   AF-A0A530GKZ0-F1
#
_cell.length_a   1.000
_cell.length_b   1.000
_cell.length_c   1.000
_cell.angle_alpha   90.00
_cell.angle_beta   90.00
_cell.angle_gamma   90.00
#
_symmetry.space_group_name_H-M   'P 1'
#
loop_
_entity.id
_entity.type
_entity.pdbx_description
1 polymer ?
#
loop_
_entity_poly.entity_id
_entity_poly.type
_entity_poly.pdbx_seq_one_letter_code
_entity_poly.pdbx_strand_id
1 'polypeptide(L)'
;LPGIVATSVYTFLLCWNEFLFALTLTKSTSMRTVPIGIQLLMGQHAFEWNQMMAMSVLGSLPLLLIYLIAQRFFLAGMTAGSVK
;
A
#
# COMPACT_ATOMS: atom_id res chain seq x y z
N LEU A 1 11.62 -13.42 14.97
CA LEU A 1 10.42 -13.44 14.09
C LEU A 1 9.64 -12.12 14.10
N PRO A 2 9.26 -11.52 15.25
CA PRO A 2 8.45 -10.29 15.26
C PRO A 2 9.08 -9.11 14.52
N GLY A 3 10.41 -8.93 14.68
CA GLY A 3 11.15 -7.86 13.99
C GLY A 3 11.14 -8.01 12.46
N ILE A 4 11.29 -9.22 11.92
CA ILE A 4 11.23 -9.46 10.47
C ILE A 4 9.84 -9.14 9.93
N VAL A 5 8.78 -9.57 10.63
CA VAL A 5 7.40 -9.25 10.25
C VAL A 5 7.17 -7.74 10.24
N ALA A 6 7.66 -7.02 11.26
CA ALA A 6 7.54 -5.58 11.34
C ALA A 6 8.24 -4.87 10.17
N THR A 7 9.49 -5.26 9.88
CA THR A 7 10.25 -4.70 8.76
C THR A 7 9.58 -5.02 7.43
N SER A 8 9.13 -6.25 7.19
CA SER A 8 8.46 -6.64 5.94
C SER A 8 7.17 -5.86 5.69
N VAL A 9 6.34 -5.66 6.72
CA VAL A 9 5.10 -4.88 6.61
C VAL A 9 5.41 -3.41 6.34
N TYR A 10 6.42 -2.86 7.01
CA TYR A 10 6.86 -1.48 6.78
C TYR A 10 7.42 -1.28 5.36
N THR A 11 8.26 -2.20 4.89
CA THR A 11 8.77 -2.18 3.52
C THR A 11 7.64 -2.32 2.50
N PHE A 12 6.67 -3.20 2.74
CA PHE A 12 5.49 -3.32 1.87
C PHE A 12 4.70 -2.00 1.81
N LEU A 13 4.45 -1.37 2.97
CA LEU A 13 3.80 -0.06 3.06
C LEU A 13 4.50 0.99 2.19
N LEU A 14 5.83 1.06 2.25
CA LEU A 14 6.63 1.97 1.45
C LEU A 14 6.52 1.66 -0.04
N CYS A 15 6.74 0.40 -0.45
CA CYS A 15 6.73 0.00 -1.86
C CYS A 15 5.34 0.13 -2.50
N TRP A 16 4.26 -0.14 -1.75
CA TRP A 16 2.89 -0.07 -2.26
C TRP A 16 2.42 1.38 -2.51
N ASN A 17 2.86 2.33 -1.68
CA ASN A 17 2.57 3.75 -1.85
C ASN A 17 3.59 4.47 -2.73
N GLU A 18 4.59 3.77 -3.24
CA GLU A 18 5.63 4.34 -4.07
C GLU A 18 5.03 4.81 -5.41
N PHE A 19 5.20 6.10 -5.70
CA PHE A 19 4.62 6.75 -6.87
C PHE A 19 5.67 7.27 -7.86
N LEU A 20 6.79 7.83 -7.39
CA LEU A 20 7.76 8.52 -8.24
C LEU A 20 8.62 7.53 -9.05
N PHE A 21 9.13 6.47 -8.42
CA PHE A 21 9.85 5.42 -9.15
C PHE A 21 8.92 4.73 -10.12
N ALA A 22 7.71 4.37 -9.68
CA ALA A 22 6.74 3.75 -10.55
C ALA A 22 6.43 4.64 -11.77
N LEU A 23 6.21 5.94 -11.60
CA LEU A 23 5.92 6.88 -12.69
C LEU A 23 7.10 7.00 -13.68
N THR A 24 8.33 7.00 -13.17
CA THR A 24 9.53 7.22 -13.99
C THR A 24 10.01 5.96 -14.71
N LEU A 25 9.86 4.78 -14.10
CA LEU A 25 10.34 3.51 -14.63
C LEU A 25 9.30 2.76 -15.46
N THR A 26 8.00 2.99 -15.23
CA THR A 26 6.94 2.30 -15.99
C THR A 26 6.57 3.10 -17.24
N LYS A 27 6.58 2.44 -18.41
CA LYS A 27 6.24 3.08 -19.70
C LYS A 27 4.95 2.54 -20.34
N SER A 28 4.59 1.29 -20.08
CA SER A 28 3.38 0.68 -20.65
C SER A 28 2.19 0.76 -19.69
N THR A 29 0.99 0.81 -20.27
CA THR A 29 -0.27 0.78 -19.50
C THR A 29 -0.43 -0.48 -18.66
N SER A 30 0.13 -1.62 -19.11
CA SER A 30 0.07 -2.90 -18.41
C SER A 30 0.95 -2.98 -17.15
N MET A 31 1.92 -2.08 -17.02
CA MET A 31 2.88 -2.06 -15.90
C MET A 31 2.57 -0.99 -14.87
N ARG A 32 1.43 -0.30 -14.99
CA ARG A 32 1.05 0.81 -14.11
C ARG A 32 0.69 0.28 -12.72
N THR A 33 1.25 0.92 -11.71
CA THR A 33 0.89 0.67 -10.31
C THR A 33 -0.39 1.40 -9.93
N VAL A 34 -1.01 0.99 -8.82
CA VAL A 34 -2.27 1.56 -8.33
C VAL A 34 -2.21 3.10 -8.20
N PRO A 35 -1.15 3.70 -7.61
CA PRO A 35 -1.04 5.16 -7.51
C PRO A 35 -1.04 5.87 -8.87
N ILE A 36 -0.38 5.30 -9.88
CA ILE A 36 -0.34 5.85 -11.26
C ILE A 36 -1.71 5.70 -11.93
N GLY A 37 -2.36 4.55 -11.74
CA GLY A 37 -3.72 4.31 -12.24
C GLY A 37 -4.72 5.36 -11.74
N ILE A 38 -4.67 5.67 -10.45
CA ILE A 38 -5.50 6.70 -9.82
C ILE A 38 -5.15 8.09 -10.39
N GLN A 39 -3.87 8.40 -10.57
CA GLN A 39 -3.46 9.69 -11.13
C GLN A 39 -3.99 9.92 -12.54
N LEU A 40 -4.13 8.88 -13.36
CA LEU A 40 -4.65 9.04 -14.73
C LEU A 40 -6.13 9.47 -14.78
N LEU A 41 -6.87 9.28 -13.69
CA LEU A 41 -8.24 9.77 -13.53
C LEU A 41 -8.27 11.29 -13.27
N MET A 42 -7.13 11.89 -12.93
CA MET A 42 -6.91 13.32 -12.89
C MET A 42 -6.61 13.83 -14.30
N GLY A 43 -7.59 13.72 -15.19
CA GLY A 43 -7.46 14.10 -16.60
C GLY A 43 -7.43 15.61 -16.84
N GLN A 44 -6.94 16.03 -18.01
CA GLN A 44 -6.78 17.43 -18.42
C GLN A 44 -8.10 18.23 -18.55
N HIS A 45 -9.25 17.56 -18.69
CA HIS A 45 -10.54 18.20 -18.99
C HIS A 45 -11.62 18.00 -17.92
N ALA A 46 -11.54 16.92 -17.11
CA ALA A 46 -12.43 16.67 -15.99
C ALA A 46 -11.80 15.69 -15.01
N PHE A 47 -12.05 15.91 -13.71
CA PHE A 47 -11.68 14.98 -12.65
C PHE A 47 -12.81 13.98 -12.42
N GLU A 48 -12.52 12.70 -12.60
CA GLU A 48 -13.46 11.62 -12.32
C GLU A 48 -13.43 11.24 -10.82
N TRP A 49 -13.90 12.14 -9.96
CA TRP A 49 -13.85 12.00 -8.49
C TRP A 49 -14.44 10.68 -7.99
N ASN A 50 -15.56 10.24 -8.57
CA ASN A 50 -16.22 9.00 -8.19
C ASN A 50 -15.31 7.78 -8.43
N GLN A 51 -14.68 7.72 -9.61
CA GLN A 51 -13.79 6.62 -9.97
C GLN A 51 -12.48 6.68 -9.15
N MET A 52 -11.96 7.89 -8.93
CA MET A 52 -10.74 8.10 -8.15
C MET A 52 -10.92 7.62 -6.71
N MET A 53 -12.04 7.96 -6.06
CA MET A 53 -12.34 7.51 -4.71
C MET A 53 -12.57 5.99 -4.66
N ALA A 54 -13.30 5.42 -5.63
CA ALA A 54 -13.50 3.97 -5.71
C ALA A 54 -12.17 3.21 -5.86
N MET A 55 -11.28 3.67 -6.74
CA MET A 55 -9.96 3.08 -6.90
C MET A 55 -9.07 3.28 -5.68
N SER A 56 -9.19 4.40 -4.96
CA SER A 56 -8.42 4.65 -3.73
C SER A 56 -8.82 3.68 -2.62
N VAL A 57 -10.13 3.43 -2.46
CA VAL A 57 -10.65 2.42 -1.53
C VAL A 57 -10.13 1.04 -1.90
N LEU A 58 -10.30 0.62 -3.15
CA LEU A 58 -9.80 -0.68 -3.63
C LEU A 58 -8.29 -0.82 -3.49
N GLY A 59 -7.54 0.26 -3.78
CA GLY A 59 -6.09 0.33 -3.67
C GLY A 59 -5.57 0.22 -2.24
N SER A 60 -6.38 0.59 -1.24
CA SER A 60 -6.04 0.46 0.18
C SER A 60 -6.34 -0.93 0.75
N LEU A 61 -7.17 -1.75 0.08
CA LEU A 61 -7.53 -3.09 0.57
C LEU A 61 -6.32 -4.01 0.82
N PRO A 62 -5.30 -4.08 -0.06
CA PRO A 62 -4.14 -4.96 0.16
C PRO A 62 -3.35 -4.58 1.41
N LEU A 63 -3.21 -3.27 1.67
CA LEU A 63 -2.60 -2.74 2.89
C LEU A 63 -3.39 -3.14 4.13
N LEU A 64 -4.71 -2.98 4.10
CA LEU A 64 -5.59 -3.39 5.19
C LEU A 64 -5.49 -4.90 5.46
N LEU A 65 -5.50 -5.74 4.43
CA LEU A 65 -5.38 -7.18 4.57
C LEU A 65 -4.04 -7.58 5.21
N ILE A 66 -2.93 -7.01 4.75
CA ILE A 66 -1.61 -7.28 5.32
C ILE A 66 -1.54 -6.80 6.76
N TYR A 67 -2.08 -5.62 7.07
CA TYR A 67 -2.17 -5.12 8.43
C TYR A 67 -2.96 -6.05 9.35
N LEU A 68 -4.12 -6.54 8.91
CA LEU A 68 -4.97 -7.46 9.67
C LEU A 68 -4.30 -8.82 9.94
N ILE A 69 -3.44 -9.28 9.02
CA ILE A 69 -2.65 -10.50 9.22
C ILE A 69 -1.48 -10.20 10.18
N ALA A 70 -0.81 -9.06 9.99
CA ALA A 70 0.37 -8.67 10.74
C ALA A 70 0.07 -8.35 12.21
N GLN A 71 -1.10 -7.76 12.52
CA GLN A 71 -1.47 -7.35 13.88
C GLN A 71 -1.34 -8.50 14.90
N ARG A 72 -1.60 -9.76 14.50
CA ARG A 72 -1.45 -10.92 15.40
C ARG A 72 0.00 -11.14 15.82
N PHE A 73 0.95 -10.87 14.92
CA PHE A 73 2.38 -11.06 15.16
C PHE A 73 2.97 -9.90 15.98
N PHE A 74 2.45 -8.68 15.79
CA PHE A 74 2.78 -7.53 16.63
C PHE A 74 2.32 -7.74 18.07
N LEU A 75 1.08 -8.21 18.28
CA LEU A 75 0.55 -8.53 19.61
C LEU A 75 1.37 -9.62 20.31
N ALA A 76 1.72 -10.70 19.61
CA ALA A 76 2.57 -11.77 20.14
C ALA A 76 4.00 -11.30 20.49
N GLY A 77 4.53 -10.33 19.75
CA GLY A 77 5.84 -9.73 20.02
C GLY A 77 5.86 -8.82 21.25
N MET A 78 4.78 -8.06 21.48
CA MET A 78 4.65 -7.18 22.65
C MET A 78 4.51 -7.97 23.97
N THR A 79 3.73 -9.06 23.97
CA THR A 79 3.58 -9.90 25.18
C THR A 79 4.85 -10.66 25.54
N ALA A 80 5.66 -11.04 24.55
CA ALA A 80 6.95 -11.71 24.78
C ALA A 80 8.02 -10.79 25.38
N GLY A 81 7.91 -9.47 25.20
CA GLY A 81 8.81 -8.47 25.79
C GLY A 81 8.38 -7.97 27.18
N SER A 82 7.13 -8.22 27.59
CA SER A 82 6.56 -7.77 28.87
C SER A 82 6.88 -8.68 30.06
N VAL A 83 7.47 -9.85 29.83
CA VAL A 83 8.04 -10.71 30.88
C VAL A 83 9.53 -10.41 31.02
N LYS A 84 9.84 -9.31 31.70
CA LYS A 84 11.05 -9.10 32.50
C LYS A 84 10.70 -8.25 33.71
#